data_AF-A0A947QCQ9-F1
#
_entry.id   AF-A0A947QCQ9-F1
#
_cell.length_a   1.000
_cell.length_b   1.000
_cell.length_c   1.000
_cell.angle_alpha   90.00
_cell.angle_beta   90.00
_cell.angle_gamma   90.00
#
_symmetry.space_group_name_H-M   'P 1'
#
loop_
_entity.id
_entity.type
_entity.pdbx_description
1 polymer ?
#
loop_
_entity_poly.entity_id
_entity_poly.type
_entity_poly.pdbx_seq_one_letter_code
_entity_poly.pdbx_strand_id
1 'polypeptide(L)'
;MNKTRKGFTLIELLVVISLLGLLAALALVSYTGTQKQARDTQRKSDTRQYQNSLEIFANKYDGIYLSYGSAASVNATILCTPLGLGTNCPDDPRIDEGQSSYQFSADGPGDGTVSATQYVLWAELENTSEYWIVCSNGMAGTNDLSGGFPVGGTCPL
;
A
#
# COMPACT_ATOMS: atom_id res chain seq x y z
N MET A 1 -3.41 48.62 47.41
CA MET A 1 -4.40 47.57 47.12
C MET A 1 -3.65 46.27 46.81
N ASN A 2 -3.41 45.43 47.83
CA ASN A 2 -2.59 44.21 47.66
C ASN A 2 -3.45 43.10 47.04
N LYS A 3 -3.17 42.75 45.79
CA LYS A 3 -3.76 41.58 45.12
C LYS A 3 -3.14 40.33 45.74
N THR A 4 -3.93 39.54 46.45
CA THR A 4 -3.55 38.20 46.89
C THR A 4 -3.33 37.32 45.66
N ARG A 5 -2.09 36.87 45.44
CA ARG A 5 -1.79 35.88 44.40
C ARG A 5 -2.33 34.53 44.88
N LYS A 6 -3.40 34.04 44.26
CA LYS A 6 -3.88 32.67 44.47
C LYS A 6 -2.86 31.72 43.84
N GLY A 7 -2.22 30.88 44.66
CA GLY A 7 -1.39 29.79 44.19
C GLY A 7 -2.24 28.57 43.83
N PHE A 8 -1.79 27.79 42.85
CA PHE A 8 -2.37 26.48 42.55
C PHE A 8 -2.15 25.53 43.73
N THR A 9 -3.15 24.69 44.01
CA THR A 9 -3.03 23.62 45.00
C THR A 9 -2.25 22.43 44.42
N LEU A 10 -1.53 21.70 45.28
CA LEU A 10 -0.84 20.47 44.86
C LEU A 10 -1.81 19.44 44.28
N ILE A 11 -3.05 19.39 44.80
CA ILE A 11 -4.07 18.47 44.32
C ILE A 11 -4.59 18.86 42.93
N GLU A 12 -4.75 20.15 42.63
CA GLU A 12 -5.10 20.60 41.27
C GLU A 12 -4.04 20.17 40.26
N LEU A 13 -2.76 20.35 40.59
CA LEU A 13 -1.69 19.98 39.67
C LEU A 13 -1.60 18.46 39.49
N LEU A 14 -1.85 17.69 40.56
CA LEU A 14 -1.88 16.22 40.52
C LEU A 14 -3.02 15.68 39.63
N VAL A 15 -4.22 16.25 39.74
CA VAL A 15 -5.37 15.84 38.91
C VAL A 15 -5.15 16.21 37.45
N VAL A 16 -4.51 17.34 37.16
CA VAL A 16 -4.23 17.74 35.77
C VAL A 16 -3.23 16.80 35.10
N ILE A 17 -2.12 16.47 35.77
CA ILE A 17 -1.13 15.56 35.17
C ILE A 17 -1.69 14.14 35.02
N SER A 18 -2.57 13.69 35.93
CA SER A 18 -3.19 12.37 35.82
C SER A 18 -4.19 12.30 34.67
N LEU A 19 -4.99 13.36 34.46
CA LEU A 19 -5.89 13.47 33.31
C LEU A 19 -5.12 13.59 31.99
N LEU A 20 -4.02 14.36 31.94
CA LEU A 20 -3.16 14.45 30.76
C LEU A 20 -2.52 13.11 30.44
N GLY A 21 -2.05 12.36 31.45
CA GLY A 21 -1.51 11.02 31.26
C GLY A 21 -2.53 10.03 30.70
N LEU A 22 -3.76 10.05 31.20
CA LEU A 22 -4.85 9.21 30.69
C LEU A 22 -5.19 9.54 29.23
N LEU A 23 -5.36 10.83 28.90
CA LEU A 23 -5.68 11.25 27.53
C LEU A 23 -4.54 10.92 26.56
N ALA A 24 -3.28 11.08 26.97
CA ALA A 24 -2.12 10.74 26.15
C ALA A 24 -2.05 9.23 25.84
N ALA A 25 -2.32 8.37 26.84
CA ALA A 25 -2.32 6.93 26.63
C ALA A 25 -3.39 6.47 25.60
N LEU A 26 -4.60 7.02 25.67
CA LEU A 26 -5.67 6.72 24.71
C LEU A 26 -5.33 7.23 23.30
N ALA A 27 -4.73 8.41 23.20
CA ALA A 27 -4.34 9.00 21.92
C ALA A 27 -3.30 8.16 21.17
N LEU A 28 -2.30 7.60 21.88
CA LEU A 28 -1.25 6.78 21.26
C LEU A 28 -1.80 5.51 20.61
N VAL A 29 -2.71 4.80 21.27
CA VAL A 29 -3.31 3.56 20.72
C VAL A 29 -4.09 3.87 19.44
N SER A 30 -4.94 4.90 19.46
CA SER A 30 -5.73 5.30 18.28
C SER A 30 -4.86 5.75 17.10
N TYR A 31 -3.74 6.43 17.37
CA TYR A 31 -2.88 7.00 16.34
C TYR A 31 -2.25 5.94 15.43
N THR A 32 -1.83 4.81 16.00
CA THR A 32 -1.18 3.73 15.24
C THR A 32 -2.11 3.06 14.21
N GLY A 33 -3.38 2.87 14.54
CA GLY A 33 -4.38 2.30 13.62
C GLY A 33 -4.68 3.22 12.43
N THR A 34 -4.85 4.52 12.69
CA THR A 34 -5.12 5.52 11.65
C THR A 34 -3.95 5.66 10.67
N GLN A 35 -2.70 5.64 11.15
CA GLN A 35 -1.54 5.67 10.27
C GLN A 35 -1.47 4.47 9.33
N LYS A 36 -1.74 3.26 9.83
CA LYS A 36 -1.80 2.04 9.01
C LYS A 36 -2.88 2.14 7.93
N GLN A 37 -4.08 2.60 8.30
CA GLN A 37 -5.17 2.79 7.34
C GLN A 37 -4.85 3.84 6.27
N ALA A 38 -4.15 4.91 6.63
CA ALA A 38 -3.69 5.92 5.67
C ALA A 38 -2.68 5.32 4.68
N ARG A 39 -1.74 4.49 5.14
CA ARG A 39 -0.80 3.77 4.26
C ARG A 39 -1.50 2.75 3.38
N ASP A 40 -2.47 1.99 3.90
CA ASP A 40 -3.27 1.07 3.09
C ASP A 40 -4.06 1.82 2.00
N THR A 41 -4.55 3.02 2.30
CA THR A 41 -5.21 3.88 1.30
C THR A 41 -4.23 4.34 0.23
N GLN A 42 -3.01 4.71 0.62
CA GLN A 42 -1.93 5.02 -0.31
C GLN A 42 -1.60 3.83 -1.22
N ARG A 43 -1.42 2.61 -0.67
CA ARG A 43 -1.18 1.38 -1.44
C ARG A 43 -2.24 1.14 -2.51
N LYS A 44 -3.52 1.35 -2.16
CA LYS A 44 -4.64 1.22 -3.10
C LYS A 44 -4.60 2.28 -4.21
N SER A 45 -4.16 3.50 -3.90
CA SER A 45 -3.96 4.56 -4.89
C SER A 45 -2.78 4.25 -5.82
N ASP A 46 -1.67 3.81 -5.26
CA ASP A 46 -0.43 3.53 -5.99
C ASP A 46 -0.59 2.35 -6.96
N THR A 47 -1.23 1.26 -6.51
CA THR A 47 -1.58 0.13 -7.39
C THR A 47 -2.49 0.53 -8.56
N ARG A 48 -3.42 1.48 -8.34
CA ARG A 48 -4.23 2.06 -9.44
C ARG A 48 -3.40 2.92 -10.38
N GLN A 49 -2.38 3.62 -9.89
CA GLN A 49 -1.47 4.39 -10.74
C GLN A 49 -0.64 3.47 -11.65
N TYR A 50 -0.15 2.35 -11.13
CA TYR A 50 0.47 1.30 -11.95
C TYR A 50 -0.50 0.76 -13.00
N GLN A 51 -1.73 0.40 -12.60
CA GLN A 51 -2.76 -0.06 -13.53
C GLN A 51 -2.99 0.96 -14.65
N ASN A 52 -3.23 2.23 -14.34
CA ASN A 52 -3.43 3.26 -15.36
C ASN A 52 -2.26 3.33 -16.36
N SER A 53 -1.04 3.18 -15.86
CA SER A 53 0.17 3.21 -16.69
C SER A 53 0.30 1.95 -17.57
N LEU A 54 -0.09 0.78 -17.05
CA LEU A 54 -0.20 -0.47 -17.79
C LEU A 54 -1.28 -0.38 -18.88
N GLU A 55 -2.43 0.21 -18.59
CA GLU A 55 -3.49 0.43 -19.60
C GLU A 55 -3.01 1.38 -20.71
N ILE A 56 -2.32 2.47 -20.36
CA ILE A 56 -1.69 3.38 -21.35
C ILE A 56 -0.67 2.61 -22.21
N PHE A 57 0.14 1.75 -21.58
CA PHE A 57 1.09 0.91 -22.28
C PHE A 57 0.38 -0.05 -23.24
N ALA A 58 -0.63 -0.79 -22.78
CA ALA A 58 -1.39 -1.73 -23.60
C ALA A 58 -2.05 -1.05 -24.80
N ASN A 59 -2.59 0.17 -24.63
CA ASN A 59 -3.13 0.96 -25.73
C ASN A 59 -2.09 1.25 -26.84
N LYS A 60 -0.80 1.30 -26.51
CA LYS A 60 0.30 1.48 -27.47
C LYS A 60 0.72 0.16 -28.14
N TYR A 61 0.47 -0.97 -27.50
CA TYR A 61 0.92 -2.30 -27.92
C TYR A 61 -0.26 -3.25 -28.18
N ASP A 62 -1.34 -2.75 -28.79
CA ASP A 62 -2.49 -3.54 -29.23
C ASP A 62 -3.14 -4.41 -28.14
N GLY A 63 -3.20 -3.91 -26.91
CA GLY A 63 -3.77 -4.62 -25.76
C GLY A 63 -2.81 -5.59 -25.06
N ILE A 64 -1.52 -5.57 -25.42
CA ILE A 64 -0.50 -6.47 -24.86
C ILE A 64 0.30 -5.75 -23.77
N TYR A 65 0.58 -6.46 -22.68
CA TYR A 65 1.33 -5.99 -21.53
C TYR A 65 2.77 -6.54 -21.51
N LEU A 66 3.58 -6.00 -20.59
CA LEU A 66 4.90 -6.53 -20.26
C LEU A 66 4.76 -7.86 -19.48
N SER A 67 5.47 -8.88 -19.92
CA SER A 67 5.53 -10.17 -19.23
C SER A 67 6.66 -10.17 -18.21
N TYR A 68 6.36 -9.80 -16.96
CA TYR A 68 7.28 -9.97 -15.83
C TYR A 68 6.67 -10.89 -14.78
N GLY A 69 7.52 -11.68 -14.12
CA GLY A 69 7.12 -12.46 -12.96
C GLY A 69 6.04 -13.50 -13.22
N SER A 70 6.21 -14.36 -14.24
CA SER A 70 5.16 -15.35 -14.57
C SER A 70 5.11 -16.53 -13.60
N ALA A 71 6.26 -17.11 -13.24
CA ALA A 71 6.32 -18.21 -12.28
C ALA A 71 6.30 -17.75 -10.81
N ALA A 72 6.63 -16.48 -10.56
CA ALA A 72 6.63 -15.84 -9.24
C ALA A 72 6.42 -14.34 -9.40
N SER A 73 5.68 -13.73 -8.48
CA SER A 73 5.54 -12.27 -8.44
C SER A 73 6.90 -11.58 -8.27
N VAL A 74 7.04 -10.41 -8.89
CA VAL A 74 8.21 -9.54 -8.80
C VAL A 74 7.80 -8.17 -8.25
N ASN A 75 8.76 -7.42 -7.72
CA ASN A 75 8.51 -6.05 -7.29
C ASN A 75 8.09 -5.17 -8.49
N ALA A 76 6.97 -4.47 -8.35
CA ALA A 76 6.37 -3.62 -9.39
C ALA A 76 7.24 -2.43 -9.81
N THR A 77 8.25 -2.03 -9.02
CA THR A 77 9.24 -1.02 -9.42
C THR A 77 9.96 -1.39 -10.73
N ILE A 78 10.03 -2.68 -11.10
CA ILE A 78 10.55 -3.13 -12.40
C ILE A 78 9.79 -2.51 -13.59
N LEU A 79 8.53 -2.16 -13.39
CA LEU A 79 7.66 -1.55 -14.40
C LEU A 79 7.94 -0.06 -14.59
N CYS A 80 8.60 0.61 -13.65
CA CYS A 80 8.67 2.08 -13.65
C CYS A 80 9.42 2.67 -14.85
N THR A 81 10.50 2.03 -15.29
CA THR A 81 11.21 2.45 -16.51
C THR A 81 10.40 2.16 -17.78
N PRO A 82 9.92 0.92 -18.04
CA PRO A 82 9.20 0.63 -19.28
C PRO A 82 7.82 1.32 -19.38
N LEU A 83 7.19 1.66 -18.24
CA LEU A 83 5.95 2.44 -18.20
C LEU A 83 6.17 3.96 -18.21
N GLY A 84 7.42 4.44 -18.19
CA GLY A 84 7.73 5.87 -18.22
C GLY A 84 7.43 6.63 -16.92
N LEU A 85 7.31 5.92 -15.80
CA LEU A 85 7.11 6.53 -14.47
C LEU A 85 8.39 7.17 -13.92
N GLY A 86 9.56 6.64 -14.28
CA GLY A 86 10.86 7.20 -13.90
C GLY A 86 11.00 7.41 -12.39
N THR A 87 11.29 8.64 -11.97
CA THR A 87 11.44 9.02 -10.54
C THR A 87 10.11 9.13 -9.79
N ASN A 88 8.97 9.08 -10.48
CA ASN A 88 7.64 9.11 -9.87
C ASN A 88 7.10 7.70 -9.65
N CYS A 89 7.99 6.72 -9.54
CA CYS A 89 7.66 5.33 -9.26
C CYS A 89 7.00 5.25 -7.87
N PRO A 90 5.77 4.73 -7.76
CA PRO A 90 5.15 4.54 -6.46
C PRO A 90 5.87 3.45 -5.68
N ASP A 91 6.26 3.77 -4.45
CA ASP A 91 6.91 2.86 -3.51
C ASP A 91 6.09 2.72 -2.23
N ASP A 92 6.17 1.54 -1.59
CA ASP A 92 5.45 1.31 -0.34
C ASP A 92 5.97 2.23 0.77
N PRO A 93 5.10 2.89 1.56
CA PRO A 93 5.54 3.80 2.63
C PRO A 93 6.36 3.13 3.75
N ARG A 94 6.47 1.78 3.78
CA ARG A 94 7.29 1.01 4.73
C ARG A 94 8.43 0.24 4.07
N ILE A 95 8.85 0.63 2.86
CA ILE A 95 9.93 -0.05 2.14
C ILE A 95 11.24 -0.11 2.96
N ASP A 96 11.53 0.92 3.75
CA ASP A 96 12.73 1.00 4.60
C ASP A 96 12.70 0.03 5.80
N GLU A 97 11.54 -0.53 6.11
CA GLU A 97 11.37 -1.54 7.16
C GLU A 97 11.47 -2.97 6.60
N GLY A 98 11.84 -3.13 5.33
CA GLY A 98 11.95 -4.42 4.65
C GLY A 98 10.60 -5.12 4.46
N GLN A 99 9.49 -4.38 4.56
CA GLN A 99 8.14 -4.90 4.38
C GLN A 99 7.58 -4.60 2.98
N SER A 100 6.71 -5.52 2.56
CA SER A 100 6.02 -5.73 1.30
C SER A 100 6.01 -4.55 0.33
N SER A 101 6.79 -4.70 -0.75
CA SER A 101 6.67 -3.87 -1.95
C SER A 101 5.42 -4.26 -2.74
N TYR A 102 4.94 -3.34 -3.57
CA TYR A 102 3.97 -3.65 -4.61
C TYR A 102 4.48 -4.81 -5.46
N GLN A 103 3.64 -5.82 -5.66
CA GLN A 103 3.99 -7.02 -6.41
C GLN A 103 3.24 -7.06 -7.73
N PHE A 104 3.90 -7.58 -8.75
CA PHE A 104 3.39 -7.72 -10.09
C PHE A 104 3.67 -9.12 -10.63
N SER A 105 2.70 -9.66 -11.34
CA SER A 105 2.88 -10.87 -12.12
C SER A 105 2.03 -10.79 -13.39
N ALA A 106 2.58 -11.26 -14.49
CA ALA A 106 1.88 -11.36 -15.76
C ALA A 106 2.03 -12.76 -16.36
N ASP A 107 1.14 -13.13 -17.27
CA ASP A 107 1.28 -14.34 -18.07
C ASP A 107 2.46 -14.23 -19.06
N GLY A 108 2.84 -15.35 -19.68
CA GLY A 108 3.92 -15.42 -20.66
C GLY A 108 5.30 -15.77 -20.08
N PRO A 109 6.39 -15.42 -20.77
CA PRO A 109 7.75 -15.88 -20.47
C PRO A 109 8.37 -15.27 -19.19
N GLY A 110 7.87 -14.13 -18.70
CA GLY A 110 8.36 -13.48 -17.48
C GLY A 110 9.71 -12.76 -17.62
N ASP A 111 10.15 -12.49 -18.84
CA ASP A 111 11.47 -11.91 -19.18
C ASP A 111 11.44 -10.42 -19.56
N GLY A 112 10.27 -9.77 -19.45
CA GLY A 112 10.03 -8.38 -19.80
C GLY A 112 9.61 -8.14 -21.25
N THR A 113 9.44 -9.19 -22.04
CA THR A 113 8.89 -9.05 -23.40
C THR A 113 7.45 -8.56 -23.39
N VAL A 114 7.04 -7.85 -24.45
CA VAL A 114 5.66 -7.41 -24.64
C VAL A 114 4.86 -8.55 -25.25
N SER A 115 4.39 -9.45 -24.38
CA SER A 115 3.71 -10.69 -24.79
C SER A 115 2.59 -11.12 -23.83
N ALA A 116 2.42 -10.42 -22.71
CA ALA A 116 1.41 -10.75 -21.71
C ALA A 116 0.01 -10.28 -22.15
N THR A 117 -0.99 -11.11 -21.92
CA THR A 117 -2.41 -10.78 -22.12
C THR A 117 -3.13 -10.45 -20.82
N GLN A 118 -2.56 -10.89 -19.69
CA GLN A 118 -3.15 -10.76 -18.36
C GLN A 118 -2.08 -10.41 -17.33
N TYR A 119 -2.46 -9.61 -16.36
CA TYR A 119 -1.59 -9.29 -15.22
C TYR A 119 -2.40 -9.18 -13.93
N VAL A 120 -1.67 -9.31 -12.83
CA VAL A 120 -2.16 -9.07 -11.48
C VAL A 120 -1.13 -8.24 -10.72
N LEU A 121 -1.63 -7.16 -10.10
CA LEU A 121 -0.91 -6.29 -9.18
C LEU A 121 -1.48 -6.51 -7.78
N TRP A 122 -0.63 -6.53 -6.77
CA TRP A 122 -1.11 -6.65 -5.40
C TRP A 122 -0.18 -6.03 -4.36
N ALA A 123 -0.74 -5.77 -3.18
CA ALA A 123 -0.03 -5.25 -2.01
C ALA A 123 -0.66 -5.81 -0.74
N GLU A 124 0.16 -6.22 0.22
CA GLU A 124 -0.34 -6.65 1.53
C GLU A 124 -0.85 -5.44 2.34
N LEU A 125 -1.94 -5.64 3.08
CA LEU A 125 -2.53 -4.59 3.92
C LEU A 125 -2.07 -4.77 5.38
N GLU A 126 -1.88 -3.68 6.10
CA GLU A 126 -1.22 -3.72 7.43
C GLU A 126 -2.14 -4.09 8.60
N ASN A 127 -3.45 -3.96 8.42
CA ASN A 127 -4.45 -4.16 9.48
C ASN A 127 -5.26 -5.45 9.31
N THR A 128 -5.00 -6.22 8.27
CA THR A 128 -5.78 -7.39 7.88
C THR A 128 -4.83 -8.50 7.45
N SER A 129 -5.25 -9.76 7.59
CA SER A 129 -4.57 -10.90 6.93
C SER A 129 -4.95 -10.96 5.45
N GLU A 130 -5.01 -9.81 4.79
CA GLU A 130 -5.51 -9.65 3.42
C GLU A 130 -4.51 -8.86 2.59
N TYR A 131 -4.57 -9.08 1.28
CA TYR A 131 -3.89 -8.26 0.29
C TYR A 131 -4.91 -7.60 -0.63
N TRP A 132 -4.58 -6.39 -1.06
CA TRP A 132 -5.30 -5.65 -2.09
C TRP A 132 -4.81 -6.07 -3.47
N ILE A 133 -5.74 -6.28 -4.39
CA ILE A 133 -5.48 -6.81 -5.73
C ILE A 133 -6.06 -5.87 -6.76
N VAL A 134 -5.34 -5.74 -7.88
CA VAL A 134 -5.77 -5.04 -9.08
C VAL A 134 -5.45 -5.92 -10.29
N CYS A 135 -6.44 -6.20 -11.13
CA CYS A 135 -6.34 -7.12 -12.25
C CYS A 135 -6.43 -6.38 -13.60
N SER A 136 -5.88 -7.00 -14.66
CA SER A 136 -5.91 -6.47 -16.02
C SER A 136 -7.31 -6.33 -16.62
N ASN A 137 -8.33 -6.95 -16.03
CA ASN A 137 -9.74 -6.80 -16.41
C ASN A 137 -10.45 -5.63 -15.69
N GLY A 138 -9.71 -4.83 -14.92
CA GLY A 138 -10.26 -3.70 -14.16
C GLY A 138 -10.83 -4.07 -12.79
N MET A 139 -10.90 -5.36 -12.44
CA MET A 139 -11.34 -5.77 -11.11
C MET A 139 -10.31 -5.40 -10.05
N ALA A 140 -10.78 -4.95 -8.90
CA ALA A 140 -9.95 -4.69 -7.74
C ALA A 140 -10.72 -5.00 -6.45
N GLY A 141 -10.01 -5.54 -5.46
CA GLY A 141 -10.64 -6.09 -4.26
C GLY A 141 -9.61 -6.62 -3.27
N THR A 142 -10.09 -7.18 -2.16
CA THR A 142 -9.25 -7.86 -1.17
C THR A 142 -9.38 -9.36 -1.27
N ASN A 143 -8.32 -10.08 -0.92
CA ASN A 143 -8.32 -11.53 -0.76
C ASN A 143 -7.45 -11.93 0.44
N ASP A 144 -7.73 -13.08 1.02
CA ASP A 144 -7.03 -13.62 2.20
C ASP A 144 -5.67 -14.21 1.79
N LEU A 145 -4.65 -13.98 2.63
CA LEU A 145 -3.29 -14.47 2.43
C LEU A 145 -3.17 -16.01 2.44
N SER A 146 -4.19 -16.74 2.90
CA SER A 146 -4.19 -18.21 2.96
C SER A 146 -4.23 -18.90 1.58
N GLY A 147 -4.71 -18.23 0.54
CA GLY A 147 -4.82 -18.78 -0.82
C GLY A 147 -3.50 -18.83 -1.61
N GLY A 148 -2.40 -18.34 -1.03
CA GLY A 148 -1.15 -18.11 -1.75
C GLY A 148 -1.18 -16.84 -2.61
N PHE A 149 0.00 -16.42 -3.05
CA PHE A 149 0.14 -15.19 -3.83
C PHE A 149 -0.16 -15.44 -5.31
N PRO A 150 -0.85 -14.52 -5.99
CA PRO A 150 -1.23 -14.70 -7.37
C PRO A 150 0.00 -14.61 -8.29
N VAL A 151 0.04 -15.49 -9.30
CA VAL A 151 1.12 -15.60 -10.29
C VAL A 151 0.55 -15.86 -11.68
N GLY A 152 1.36 -15.70 -12.72
CA GLY A 152 0.99 -15.92 -14.11
C GLY A 152 -0.12 -15.00 -14.61
N GLY A 153 -0.29 -13.82 -13.99
CA GLY A 153 -1.33 -12.85 -14.37
C GLY A 153 -2.77 -13.26 -14.08
N THR A 154 -3.00 -14.40 -13.42
CA THR A 154 -4.35 -14.87 -13.09
C THR A 154 -4.93 -14.03 -11.95
N CYS A 155 -6.11 -13.45 -12.18
CA CYS A 155 -6.85 -12.70 -11.18
C CYS A 155 -7.57 -13.66 -10.22
N PRO A 156 -7.35 -13.57 -8.89
CA PRO A 156 -8.05 -14.42 -7.90
C PRO A 156 -9.36 -13.81 -7.40
N LEU A 157 -9.85 -12.72 -8.02
CA LEU A 157 -11.10 -12.03 -7.68
C LEU A 157 -12.27 -12.48 -8.57
#